data_AF-E0S7A7-F1
#
_entry.id   AF-E0S7A7-F1
#
_cell.length_a   1.000
_cell.length_b   1.000
_cell.length_c   1.000
_cell.angle_alpha   90.00
_cell.angle_beta   90.00
_cell.angle_gamma   90.00
#
_symmetry.space_group_name_H-M   'P 1'
#
loop_
_entity.id
_entity.type
_entity.pdbx_description
1 polymer ?
#
loop_
_entity_poly.entity_id
_entity_poly.type
_entity_poly.pdbx_seq_one_letter_code
_entity_poly.pdbx_strand_id
1 'polypeptide(L)'
;MEEKIKSLEEKLSGAEQLRRKSEGFKILSTRIREYMERLEALNSRIQTINTLMVGYDLVDFLSDEAVDMNSMGLDMVVSTMKDVMSASRQFQKDGSAEYLERCKGLQKKIRRIGFLRLNEIIYRSVESLMVDPSFGEFVRLLEEDLVYRTQVKILQSRKVECLRKSVYIKNNREFLFRSMVRQELCIFLKLFPWESERLRKRLKEFKEERPLASSGLFECFSFSVLKEYFESCGIEELESLKKRLFVELKSSEKSISGEAKESEDGDFYAGVLMLVSVRHYLSSKQNYSAQNEVIEV
;
A
#
# COMPACT_ATOMS: atom_id res chain seq x y z
N MET A 1 79.33 -62.38 -2.27
CA MET A 1 79.32 -60.99 -1.72
C MET A 1 78.75 -60.02 -2.74
N GLU A 2 79.13 -60.14 -4.01
CA GLU A 2 78.63 -59.31 -5.14
C GLU A 2 77.11 -59.37 -5.37
N GLU A 3 76.48 -60.55 -5.31
CA GLU A 3 75.01 -60.64 -5.50
C GLU A 3 74.21 -59.88 -4.42
N LYS A 4 74.72 -59.85 -3.18
CA LYS A 4 74.11 -59.08 -2.09
C LYS A 4 74.27 -57.57 -2.31
N ILE A 5 75.38 -57.14 -2.91
CA ILE A 5 75.64 -55.74 -3.26
C ILE A 5 74.72 -55.29 -4.40
N LYS A 6 74.61 -56.08 -5.47
CA LYS A 6 73.66 -55.82 -6.57
C LYS A 6 72.21 -55.72 -6.08
N SER A 7 71.77 -56.64 -5.22
CA SER A 7 70.44 -56.60 -4.65
C SER A 7 70.19 -55.35 -3.78
N LEU A 8 71.22 -54.82 -3.11
CA LEU A 8 71.12 -53.60 -2.32
C LEU A 8 71.06 -52.35 -3.22
N GLU A 9 71.82 -52.32 -4.30
CA GLU A 9 71.79 -51.24 -5.30
C GLU A 9 70.43 -51.14 -6.01
N GLU A 10 69.82 -52.26 -6.38
CA GLU A 10 68.47 -52.30 -6.97
C GLU A 10 67.41 -51.79 -5.98
N LYS A 11 67.50 -52.20 -4.71
CA LYS A 11 66.59 -51.73 -3.65
C LYS A 11 66.78 -50.23 -3.37
N LEU A 12 68.01 -49.74 -3.39
CA LEU A 12 68.33 -48.31 -3.24
C LEU A 12 67.76 -47.50 -4.40
N SER A 13 67.97 -47.96 -5.64
CA SER A 13 67.40 -47.33 -6.85
C SER A 13 65.87 -47.31 -6.82
N GLY A 14 65.25 -48.42 -6.39
CA GLY A 14 63.79 -48.49 -6.18
C GLY A 14 63.30 -47.52 -5.10
N ALA A 15 64.02 -47.39 -3.99
CA ALA A 15 63.70 -46.43 -2.93
C ALA A 15 63.84 -44.97 -3.39
N GLU A 16 64.86 -44.65 -4.19
CA GLU A 16 65.04 -43.33 -4.79
C GLU A 16 63.93 -42.99 -5.79
N GLN A 17 63.52 -43.94 -6.65
CA GLN A 17 62.37 -43.76 -7.54
C GLN A 17 61.06 -43.52 -6.76
N LEU A 18 60.82 -44.30 -5.69
CA LEU A 18 59.66 -44.12 -4.83
C LEU A 18 59.66 -42.76 -4.14
N ARG A 19 60.83 -42.29 -3.68
CA ARG A 19 60.99 -40.96 -3.10
C ARG A 19 60.66 -39.86 -4.11
N ARG A 20 61.20 -39.94 -5.34
CA ARG A 20 60.88 -38.99 -6.42
C ARG A 20 59.39 -38.99 -6.77
N LYS A 21 58.76 -40.17 -6.83
CA LYS A 21 57.29 -40.26 -7.04
C LYS A 21 56.50 -39.64 -5.89
N SER A 22 56.91 -39.88 -4.64
CA SER A 22 56.29 -39.27 -3.45
C SER A 22 56.38 -37.74 -3.46
N GLU A 23 57.54 -37.19 -3.81
CA GLU A 23 57.73 -35.74 -4.00
C GLU A 23 56.84 -35.22 -5.14
N GLY A 24 56.74 -35.97 -6.26
CA GLY A 24 55.82 -35.66 -7.35
C GLY A 24 54.35 -35.64 -6.94
N PHE A 25 53.90 -36.60 -6.12
CA PHE A 25 52.53 -36.63 -5.59
C PHE A 25 52.26 -35.48 -4.63
N LYS A 26 53.23 -35.07 -3.80
CA LYS A 26 53.08 -33.89 -2.94
C LYS A 26 52.88 -32.62 -3.77
N ILE A 27 53.67 -32.42 -4.81
CA ILE A 27 53.52 -31.27 -5.73
C ILE A 27 52.14 -31.30 -6.41
N LEU A 28 51.71 -32.48 -6.88
CA LEU A 28 50.39 -32.65 -7.50
C LEU A 28 49.26 -32.34 -6.51
N SER A 29 49.34 -32.82 -5.27
CA SER A 29 48.36 -32.55 -4.23
C SER A 29 48.25 -31.06 -3.91
N THR A 30 49.37 -30.34 -3.85
CA THR A 30 49.37 -28.89 -3.65
C THR A 30 48.68 -28.17 -4.81
N ARG A 31 48.98 -28.55 -6.06
CA ARG A 31 48.33 -27.99 -7.25
C ARG A 31 46.82 -28.26 -7.28
N ILE A 32 46.38 -29.46 -6.91
CA ILE A 32 44.94 -29.79 -6.83
C ILE A 32 44.25 -28.86 -5.83
N ARG A 33 44.85 -28.64 -4.66
CA ARG A 33 44.31 -27.71 -3.65
C ARG A 33 44.20 -26.28 -4.18
N GLU A 34 45.24 -25.77 -4.84
CA GLU A 34 45.22 -24.44 -5.48
C GLU A 34 44.11 -24.32 -6.54
N TYR A 35 43.86 -25.39 -7.31
CA TYR A 35 42.78 -25.40 -8.29
C TYR A 35 41.39 -25.42 -7.64
N MET A 36 41.21 -26.14 -6.52
CA MET A 36 39.94 -26.12 -5.79
C MET A 36 39.64 -24.74 -5.21
N GLU A 37 40.63 -24.09 -4.59
CA GLU A 37 40.48 -22.73 -4.05
C GLU A 37 40.13 -21.72 -5.18
N ARG A 38 40.74 -21.86 -6.36
CA ARG A 38 40.38 -21.07 -7.55
C ARG A 38 38.96 -21.34 -8.04
N LEU A 39 38.52 -22.59 -8.05
CA LEU A 39 37.16 -22.96 -8.47
C LEU A 39 36.10 -22.36 -7.53
N GLU A 40 36.33 -22.40 -6.22
CA GLU A 40 35.44 -21.79 -5.23
C GLU A 40 35.33 -20.27 -5.42
N ALA A 41 36.47 -19.59 -5.63
CA ALA A 41 36.50 -18.16 -5.91
C ALA A 41 35.77 -17.79 -7.21
N LEU A 42 35.92 -18.60 -8.26
CA LEU A 42 35.18 -18.43 -9.52
C LEU A 42 33.68 -18.63 -9.33
N ASN A 43 33.28 -19.65 -8.58
CA ASN A 43 31.86 -19.92 -8.33
C ASN A 43 31.20 -18.78 -7.54
N SER A 44 31.88 -18.23 -6.54
CA SER A 44 31.42 -17.04 -5.81
C SER A 44 31.25 -15.81 -6.72
N ARG A 45 32.19 -15.60 -7.65
CA ARG A 45 32.08 -14.53 -8.66
C ARG A 45 30.89 -14.75 -9.59
N ILE A 46 30.67 -15.96 -10.07
CA ILE A 46 29.53 -16.29 -10.94
C ILE A 46 28.20 -16.03 -10.22
N GLN A 47 28.06 -16.44 -8.96
CA GLN A 47 26.86 -16.17 -8.17
C GLN A 47 26.60 -14.67 -8.00
N THR A 48 27.67 -13.89 -7.79
CA THR A 48 27.57 -12.43 -7.70
C THR A 48 27.08 -11.84 -9.03
N ILE A 49 27.65 -12.27 -10.16
CA ILE A 49 27.24 -11.81 -11.50
C ILE A 49 25.78 -12.18 -11.76
N ASN A 50 25.37 -13.42 -11.50
CA ASN A 50 23.98 -13.85 -11.69
C ASN A 50 23.01 -12.98 -10.88
N THR A 51 23.35 -12.70 -9.63
CA THR A 51 22.53 -11.83 -8.76
C THR A 51 22.40 -10.43 -9.33
N LEU A 52 23.48 -9.89 -9.92
CA LEU A 52 23.45 -8.58 -10.56
C LEU A 52 22.64 -8.59 -11.86
N MET A 53 22.67 -9.68 -12.64
CA MET A 53 21.97 -9.77 -13.93
C MET A 53 20.45 -9.87 -13.81
N VAL A 54 19.92 -10.48 -12.74
CA VAL A 54 18.47 -10.68 -12.55
C VAL A 54 17.65 -9.39 -12.74
N GLY A 55 18.14 -8.26 -12.24
CA GLY A 55 17.46 -6.97 -12.38
C GLY A 55 17.39 -6.51 -13.84
N TYR A 56 18.49 -6.68 -14.59
CA TYR A 56 18.57 -6.30 -16.01
C TYR A 56 17.64 -7.18 -16.85
N ASP A 57 17.71 -8.50 -16.67
CA ASP A 57 16.86 -9.47 -17.38
C ASP A 57 15.37 -9.21 -17.13
N LEU A 58 15.00 -8.92 -15.87
CA LEU A 58 13.62 -8.59 -15.52
C LEU A 58 13.13 -7.33 -16.26
N VAL A 59 13.92 -6.26 -16.26
CA VAL A 59 13.51 -5.00 -16.88
C VAL A 59 13.43 -5.13 -18.39
N ASP A 60 14.35 -5.85 -19.01
CA ASP A 60 14.30 -6.12 -20.45
C ASP A 60 13.09 -6.96 -20.81
N PHE A 61 12.84 -8.05 -20.06
CA PHE A 61 11.67 -8.89 -20.25
C PHE A 61 10.36 -8.10 -20.13
N LEU A 62 10.21 -7.28 -19.09
CA LEU A 62 9.01 -6.46 -18.89
C LEU A 62 8.92 -5.29 -19.89
N SER A 63 10.03 -4.83 -20.45
CA SER A 63 10.02 -3.74 -21.44
C SER A 63 9.61 -4.23 -22.82
N ASP A 64 9.72 -5.54 -23.08
CA ASP A 64 9.27 -6.17 -24.32
C ASP A 64 7.74 -6.06 -24.47
N GLU A 65 7.29 -5.64 -25.65
CA GLU A 65 5.86 -5.50 -25.98
C GLU A 65 5.15 -6.87 -26.05
N ALA A 66 5.90 -7.97 -26.10
CA ALA A 66 5.36 -9.33 -26.07
C ALA A 66 4.70 -9.71 -24.73
N VAL A 67 5.02 -9.03 -23.63
CA VAL A 67 4.45 -9.34 -22.31
C VAL A 67 3.08 -8.68 -22.15
N ASP A 68 2.01 -9.47 -22.13
CA ASP A 68 0.66 -8.97 -21.83
C ASP A 68 0.48 -8.67 -20.33
N MET A 69 0.97 -7.49 -19.93
CA MET A 69 0.79 -7.01 -18.57
C MET A 69 -0.68 -6.70 -18.24
N ASN A 70 -1.54 -6.46 -19.24
CA ASN A 70 -2.95 -6.11 -18.99
C ASN A 70 -3.73 -7.29 -18.40
N SER A 71 -3.21 -8.51 -18.48
CA SER A 71 -3.78 -9.71 -17.85
C SER A 71 -3.41 -9.86 -16.37
N MET A 72 -2.41 -9.14 -15.86
CA MET A 72 -1.90 -9.32 -14.50
C MET A 72 -2.96 -9.07 -13.42
N GLY A 73 -3.05 -9.99 -12.46
CA GLY A 73 -3.81 -9.78 -11.21
C GLY A 73 -3.14 -8.75 -10.30
N LEU A 74 -3.87 -8.27 -9.28
CA LEU A 74 -3.34 -7.25 -8.36
C LEU A 74 -2.14 -7.76 -7.54
N ASP A 75 -2.14 -9.05 -7.22
CA ASP A 75 -1.03 -9.78 -6.59
C ASP A 75 0.24 -9.76 -7.44
N MET A 76 0.11 -10.09 -8.72
CA MET A 76 1.23 -10.06 -9.67
C MET A 76 1.72 -8.63 -9.87
N VAL A 77 0.81 -7.66 -10.00
CA VAL A 77 1.17 -6.23 -10.06
C VAL A 77 2.01 -5.82 -8.85
N VAL A 78 1.61 -6.20 -7.64
CA VAL A 78 2.37 -5.89 -6.41
C VAL A 78 3.75 -6.53 -6.44
N SER A 79 3.86 -7.81 -6.81
CA SER A 79 5.16 -8.49 -6.92
C SER A 79 6.06 -7.76 -7.92
N THR A 80 5.57 -7.52 -9.14
CA THR A 80 6.34 -6.85 -10.19
C THR A 80 6.73 -5.42 -9.79
N MET A 81 5.87 -4.68 -9.10
CA MET A 81 6.25 -3.37 -8.55
C MET A 81 7.43 -3.46 -7.58
N LYS A 82 7.41 -4.43 -6.66
CA LYS A 82 8.51 -4.65 -5.70
C LYS A 82 9.80 -5.03 -6.42
N ASP A 83 9.71 -5.91 -7.41
CA ASP A 83 10.87 -6.38 -8.18
C ASP A 83 11.48 -5.24 -9.00
N VAL A 84 10.66 -4.42 -9.67
CA VAL A 84 11.12 -3.23 -10.41
C VAL A 84 11.70 -2.17 -9.47
N MET A 85 11.14 -1.98 -8.27
CA MET A 85 11.74 -1.08 -7.26
C MET A 85 13.10 -1.60 -6.77
N SER A 86 13.24 -2.91 -6.58
CA SER A 86 14.51 -3.54 -6.22
C SER A 86 15.56 -3.34 -7.30
N ALA A 87 15.22 -3.64 -8.56
CA ALA A 87 16.07 -3.42 -9.73
C ALA A 87 16.45 -1.93 -9.86
N SER A 88 15.50 -1.01 -9.70
CA SER A 88 15.77 0.42 -9.73
C SER A 88 16.79 0.87 -8.69
N ARG A 89 16.75 0.32 -7.46
CA ARG A 89 17.76 0.63 -6.42
C ARG A 89 19.14 0.08 -6.78
N GLN A 90 19.18 -1.08 -7.42
CA GLN A 90 20.43 -1.66 -7.91
C GLN A 90 21.04 -0.79 -9.01
N PHE A 91 20.26 -0.42 -10.04
CA PHE A 91 20.74 0.43 -11.13
C PHE A 91 21.17 1.82 -10.67
N GLN A 92 20.58 2.33 -9.60
CA GLN A 92 21.02 3.59 -8.98
C GLN A 92 22.43 3.47 -8.39
N LYS A 93 22.77 2.31 -7.79
CA LYS A 93 24.12 2.04 -7.29
C LYS A 93 25.11 1.80 -8.44
N ASP A 94 24.66 1.12 -9.49
CA ASP A 94 25.48 0.78 -10.65
C ASP A 94 25.72 2.01 -11.58
N GLY A 95 24.93 3.08 -11.44
CA GLY A 95 25.01 4.27 -12.29
C GLY A 95 24.37 4.08 -13.68
N SER A 96 23.51 3.08 -13.84
CA SER A 96 22.88 2.70 -15.11
C SER A 96 21.69 3.60 -15.44
N ALA A 97 21.96 4.82 -15.93
CA ALA A 97 20.93 5.84 -16.23
C ALA A 97 19.83 5.35 -17.19
N GLU A 98 20.19 4.58 -18.22
CA GLU A 98 19.22 4.03 -19.18
C GLU A 98 18.20 3.10 -18.50
N TYR A 99 18.67 2.16 -17.69
CA TYR A 99 17.80 1.21 -16.98
C TYR A 99 16.97 1.89 -15.89
N LEU A 100 17.47 2.96 -15.28
CA LEU A 100 16.66 3.80 -14.38
C LEU A 100 15.47 4.44 -15.09
N GLU A 101 15.66 4.96 -16.31
CA GLU A 101 14.55 5.52 -17.09
C GLU A 101 13.56 4.43 -17.53
N ARG A 102 14.06 3.24 -17.93
CA ARG A 102 13.19 2.08 -18.20
C ARG A 102 12.36 1.69 -16.98
N CYS A 103 12.98 1.60 -15.79
CA CYS A 103 12.27 1.35 -14.53
C CYS A 103 11.17 2.37 -14.27
N LYS A 104 11.43 3.67 -14.47
CA LYS A 104 10.40 4.72 -14.31
C LYS A 104 9.23 4.52 -15.28
N GLY A 105 9.53 4.16 -16.53
CA GLY A 105 8.53 3.84 -17.54
C GLY A 105 7.67 2.64 -17.13
N LEU A 106 8.31 1.54 -16.73
CA LEU A 106 7.65 0.32 -16.26
C LEU A 106 6.79 0.58 -15.02
N GLN A 107 7.30 1.30 -14.02
CA GLN A 107 6.51 1.67 -12.84
C GLN A 107 5.24 2.45 -13.20
N LYS A 108 5.28 3.34 -14.19
CA LYS A 108 4.06 4.04 -14.65
C LYS A 108 3.07 3.07 -15.31
N LYS A 109 3.55 2.18 -16.18
CA LYS A 109 2.72 1.16 -16.86
C LYS A 109 2.07 0.19 -15.86
N ILE A 110 2.87 -0.41 -14.97
CA ILE A 110 2.42 -1.37 -13.97
C ILE A 110 1.44 -0.71 -12.98
N ARG A 111 1.71 0.52 -12.52
CA ARG A 111 0.77 1.27 -11.67
C ARG A 111 -0.57 1.49 -12.36
N ARG A 112 -0.58 1.84 -13.65
CA ARG A 112 -1.82 2.01 -14.42
C ARG A 112 -2.66 0.73 -14.43
N ILE A 113 -2.01 -0.42 -14.60
CA ILE A 113 -2.68 -1.73 -14.56
C ILE A 113 -3.21 -2.02 -13.14
N GLY A 114 -2.42 -1.74 -12.11
CA GLY A 114 -2.88 -1.84 -10.72
C GLY A 114 -4.14 -1.01 -10.45
N PHE A 115 -4.20 0.23 -10.95
CA PHE A 115 -5.40 1.06 -10.85
C PHE A 115 -6.59 0.51 -11.66
N LEU A 116 -6.36 -0.13 -12.82
CA LEU A 116 -7.42 -0.80 -13.56
C LEU A 116 -8.00 -1.95 -12.74
N ARG A 117 -7.16 -2.82 -12.18
CA ARG A 117 -7.59 -3.94 -11.31
C ARG A 117 -8.31 -3.46 -10.07
N LEU A 118 -7.78 -2.42 -9.42
CA LEU A 118 -8.43 -1.81 -8.27
C LEU A 118 -9.85 -1.34 -8.63
N ASN A 119 -10.03 -0.70 -9.79
CA ASN A 119 -11.34 -0.24 -10.22
C ASN A 119 -12.30 -1.40 -10.49
N GLU A 120 -11.83 -2.47 -11.14
CA GLU A 120 -12.63 -3.67 -11.36
C GLU A 120 -13.14 -4.27 -10.05
N ILE A 121 -12.28 -4.32 -9.02
CA ILE A 121 -12.68 -4.79 -7.68
C ILE A 121 -13.70 -3.83 -7.05
N ILE A 122 -13.42 -2.52 -7.04
CA ILE A 122 -14.31 -1.49 -6.49
C ILE A 122 -15.70 -1.54 -7.14
N TYR A 123 -15.78 -1.70 -8.47
CA TYR A 123 -17.05 -1.79 -9.20
C TYR A 123 -17.85 -3.05 -8.86
N ARG A 124 -17.17 -4.16 -8.54
CA ARG A 124 -17.84 -5.40 -8.12
C ARG A 124 -18.33 -5.30 -6.68
N SER A 125 -17.43 -4.98 -5.76
CA SER A 125 -17.71 -4.84 -4.34
C SER A 125 -16.51 -4.24 -3.61
N VAL A 126 -16.70 -3.11 -2.93
CA VAL A 126 -15.65 -2.52 -2.09
C VAL A 126 -15.28 -3.45 -0.94
N GLU A 127 -16.22 -4.25 -0.44
CA GLU A 127 -15.98 -5.23 0.60
C GLU A 127 -14.95 -6.28 0.19
N SER A 128 -14.81 -6.59 -1.10
CA SER A 128 -13.79 -7.51 -1.60
C SER A 128 -12.36 -6.99 -1.35
N LEU A 129 -12.16 -5.67 -1.25
CA LEU A 129 -10.84 -5.11 -0.91
C LEU A 129 -10.43 -5.39 0.55
N MET A 130 -11.39 -5.62 1.45
CA MET A 130 -11.08 -5.90 2.86
C MET A 130 -10.48 -7.30 3.06
N VAL A 131 -10.71 -8.21 2.12
CA VAL A 131 -10.20 -9.59 2.18
C VAL A 131 -9.01 -9.82 1.26
N ASP A 132 -8.68 -8.86 0.40
CA ASP A 132 -7.57 -8.94 -0.55
C ASP A 132 -6.28 -8.37 0.10
N PRO A 133 -5.30 -9.21 0.47
CA PRO A 133 -4.05 -8.75 1.05
C PRO A 133 -3.20 -7.93 0.07
N SER A 134 -3.37 -8.14 -1.24
CA SER A 134 -2.63 -7.43 -2.29
C SER A 134 -3.08 -5.97 -2.38
N PHE A 135 -4.31 -5.64 -1.99
CA PHE A 135 -4.76 -4.25 -1.92
C PHE A 135 -3.93 -3.42 -0.92
N GLY A 136 -3.79 -3.90 0.31
CA GLY A 136 -3.04 -3.19 1.34
C GLY A 136 -1.58 -2.96 0.94
N GLU A 137 -0.97 -3.97 0.32
CA GLU A 137 0.40 -3.87 -0.20
C GLU A 137 0.49 -2.93 -1.40
N PHE A 138 -0.45 -2.97 -2.33
CA PHE A 138 -0.49 -2.05 -3.47
C PHE A 138 -0.55 -0.60 -3.00
N VAL A 139 -1.44 -0.28 -2.06
CA VAL A 139 -1.58 1.09 -1.51
C VAL A 139 -0.29 1.56 -0.83
N ARG A 140 0.42 0.68 -0.11
CA ARG A 140 1.72 1.02 0.54
C ARG A 140 2.83 1.36 -0.46
N LEU A 141 2.73 0.85 -1.69
CA LEU A 141 3.71 1.12 -2.75
C LEU A 141 3.40 2.41 -3.54
N LEU A 142 2.29 3.09 -3.24
CA LEU A 142 1.91 4.33 -3.90
C LEU A 142 2.45 5.57 -3.18
N GLU A 143 2.59 6.65 -3.95
CA GLU A 143 2.87 8.00 -3.44
C GLU A 143 1.64 8.54 -2.68
N GLU A 144 1.85 9.45 -1.72
CA GLU A 144 0.78 9.91 -0.81
C GLU A 144 -0.41 10.55 -1.54
N ASP A 145 -0.18 11.26 -2.65
CA ASP A 145 -1.24 11.85 -3.48
C ASP A 145 -2.10 10.77 -4.17
N LEU A 146 -1.47 9.68 -4.60
CA LEU A 146 -2.13 8.53 -5.24
C LEU A 146 -2.91 7.70 -4.20
N VAL A 147 -2.38 7.57 -2.99
CA VAL A 147 -3.12 6.99 -1.86
C VAL A 147 -4.37 7.81 -1.57
N TYR A 148 -4.24 9.13 -1.49
CA TYR A 148 -5.37 10.04 -1.29
C TYR A 148 -6.43 9.90 -2.39
N ARG A 149 -6.03 9.89 -3.67
CA ARG A 149 -6.96 9.67 -4.80
C ARG A 149 -7.67 8.32 -4.70
N THR A 150 -6.97 7.28 -4.27
CA THR A 150 -7.54 5.94 -4.05
C THR A 150 -8.59 5.96 -2.95
N GLN A 151 -8.29 6.59 -1.81
CA GLN A 151 -9.23 6.76 -0.71
C GLN A 151 -10.50 7.49 -1.20
N VAL A 152 -10.35 8.64 -1.88
CA VAL A 152 -11.48 9.41 -2.43
C VAL A 152 -12.34 8.56 -3.37
N LYS A 153 -11.72 7.78 -4.26
CA LYS A 153 -12.44 6.94 -5.21
C LYS A 153 -13.26 5.84 -4.52
N ILE A 154 -12.69 5.19 -3.50
CA ILE A 154 -13.41 4.20 -2.69
C ILE A 154 -14.62 4.86 -2.02
N LEU A 155 -14.45 6.04 -1.42
CA LEU A 155 -15.53 6.77 -0.77
C LEU A 155 -16.65 7.16 -1.75
N GLN A 156 -16.30 7.60 -2.96
CA GLN A 156 -17.27 7.87 -4.02
C GLN A 156 -18.06 6.62 -4.43
N SER A 157 -17.42 5.45 -4.46
CA SER A 157 -18.13 4.18 -4.72
C SER A 157 -19.07 3.82 -3.57
N ARG A 158 -18.63 3.98 -2.32
CA ARG A 158 -19.43 3.72 -1.11
C ARG A 158 -20.64 4.64 -0.99
N LYS A 159 -20.53 5.88 -1.47
CA LYS A 159 -21.66 6.82 -1.58
C LYS A 159 -22.86 6.16 -2.25
N VAL A 160 -22.67 5.55 -3.42
CA VAL A 160 -23.76 4.94 -4.21
C VAL A 160 -24.47 3.86 -3.41
N GLU A 161 -23.73 3.09 -2.63
CA GLU A 161 -24.29 2.04 -1.77
C GLU A 161 -25.08 2.62 -0.59
N CYS A 162 -24.61 3.72 0.00
CA CYS A 162 -25.35 4.46 1.03
C CYS A 162 -26.67 5.02 0.50
N LEU A 163 -26.67 5.57 -0.72
CA LEU A 163 -27.89 6.03 -1.41
C LEU A 163 -28.90 4.90 -1.62
N ARG A 164 -28.43 3.71 -2.01
CA ARG A 164 -29.32 2.54 -2.16
C ARG A 164 -29.94 2.14 -0.83
N LYS A 165 -29.16 2.12 0.25
CA LYS A 165 -29.65 1.79 1.60
C LYS A 165 -30.64 2.84 2.11
N SER A 166 -30.47 4.12 1.77
CA SER A 166 -31.31 5.20 2.28
C SER A 166 -32.76 5.16 1.77
N VAL A 167 -33.00 4.61 0.57
CA VAL A 167 -34.34 4.44 -0.02
C VAL A 167 -35.27 3.56 0.84
N TYR A 168 -34.71 2.66 1.65
CA TYR A 168 -35.49 1.74 2.48
C TYR A 168 -35.86 2.33 3.86
N ILE A 169 -35.49 3.58 4.15
CA ILE A 169 -35.66 4.19 5.47
C ILE A 169 -37.02 4.89 5.57
N LYS A 170 -37.94 4.32 6.36
CA LYS A 170 -39.26 4.93 6.61
C LYS A 170 -39.43 5.51 8.02
N ASN A 171 -38.74 5.00 9.04
CA ASN A 171 -38.87 5.44 10.44
C ASN A 171 -37.48 5.61 11.12
N ASN A 172 -37.35 6.60 12.02
CA ASN A 172 -36.14 6.96 12.78
C ASN A 172 -34.86 7.13 11.93
N ARG A 173 -34.89 8.15 11.04
CA ARG A 173 -33.81 8.46 10.10
C ARG A 173 -32.48 8.73 10.79
N GLU A 174 -32.48 9.53 11.85
CA GLU A 174 -31.27 9.93 12.57
C GLU A 174 -30.44 8.74 13.08
N PHE A 175 -31.08 7.78 13.75
CA PHE A 175 -30.41 6.59 14.27
C PHE A 175 -29.78 5.74 13.15
N LEU A 176 -30.50 5.60 12.04
CA LEU A 176 -30.06 4.78 10.92
C LEU A 176 -28.90 5.44 10.17
N PHE A 177 -28.93 6.76 9.95
CA PHE A 177 -27.81 7.48 9.37
C PHE A 177 -26.58 7.50 10.28
N ARG A 178 -26.75 7.59 11.61
CA ARG A 178 -25.66 7.43 12.57
C ARG A 178 -25.02 6.04 12.48
N SER A 179 -25.84 5.00 12.35
CA SER A 179 -25.39 3.62 12.14
C SER A 179 -24.69 3.42 10.79
N MET A 180 -25.17 4.09 9.73
CA MET A 180 -24.54 4.07 8.41
C MET A 180 -23.16 4.73 8.45
N VAL A 181 -23.02 5.91 9.08
CA VAL A 181 -21.72 6.58 9.27
C VAL A 181 -20.76 5.67 10.03
N ARG A 182 -21.22 5.02 11.11
CA ARG A 182 -20.41 4.08 11.88
C ARG A 182 -19.96 2.87 11.04
N GLN A 183 -20.86 2.30 10.24
CA GLN A 183 -20.53 1.19 9.34
C GLN A 183 -19.48 1.60 8.30
N GLU A 184 -19.69 2.73 7.62
CA GLU A 184 -18.78 3.21 6.59
C GLU A 184 -17.42 3.61 7.18
N LEU A 185 -17.41 4.16 8.40
CA LEU A 185 -16.16 4.49 9.10
C LEU A 185 -15.39 3.20 9.44
N CYS A 186 -16.09 2.16 9.88
CA CYS A 186 -15.48 0.86 10.14
C CYS A 186 -14.85 0.27 8.86
N ILE A 187 -15.57 0.31 7.73
CA ILE A 187 -15.05 -0.18 6.44
C ILE A 187 -13.83 0.63 6.02
N PHE A 188 -13.91 1.96 6.11
CA PHE A 188 -12.80 2.84 5.77
C PHE A 188 -11.55 2.55 6.61
N LEU A 189 -11.69 2.42 7.93
CA LEU A 189 -10.57 2.11 8.82
C LEU A 189 -10.03 0.68 8.64
N LYS A 190 -10.85 -0.28 8.21
CA LYS A 190 -10.37 -1.61 7.83
C LYS A 190 -9.52 -1.57 6.56
N LEU A 191 -9.92 -0.77 5.57
CA LEU A 191 -9.17 -0.59 4.33
C LEU A 191 -7.90 0.24 4.53
N PHE A 192 -7.93 1.21 5.44
CA PHE A 192 -6.83 2.13 5.73
C PHE A 192 -6.53 2.23 7.22
N PRO A 193 -5.95 1.19 7.86
CA PRO A 193 -5.77 1.16 9.32
C PRO A 193 -4.93 2.31 9.88
N TRP A 194 -3.94 2.79 9.12
CA TRP A 194 -3.07 3.91 9.49
C TRP A 194 -3.80 5.26 9.53
N GLU A 195 -4.96 5.37 8.88
CA GLU A 195 -5.78 6.58 8.99
C GLU A 195 -6.37 6.74 10.39
N SER A 196 -6.49 5.67 11.19
CA SER A 196 -7.06 5.75 12.55
C SER A 196 -6.37 6.81 13.44
N GLU A 197 -5.04 6.85 13.46
CA GLU A 197 -4.27 7.82 14.24
C GLU A 197 -4.43 9.25 13.71
N ARG A 198 -4.41 9.39 12.38
CA ARG A 198 -4.60 10.68 11.68
C ARG A 198 -6.03 11.21 11.94
N LEU A 199 -7.01 10.32 11.88
CA LEU A 199 -8.44 10.54 12.09
C LEU A 199 -8.71 10.98 13.53
N ARG A 200 -8.14 10.30 14.51
CA ARG A 200 -8.27 10.67 15.93
C ARG A 200 -7.79 12.09 16.22
N LYS A 201 -6.60 12.46 15.73
CA LYS A 201 -6.05 13.82 15.89
C LYS A 201 -6.92 14.86 15.19
N ARG A 202 -7.22 14.63 13.91
CA ARG A 202 -8.05 15.54 13.09
C ARG A 202 -9.42 15.77 13.70
N LEU A 203 -10.10 14.73 14.19
CA LEU A 203 -11.44 14.83 14.77
C LEU A 203 -11.45 15.52 16.14
N LYS A 204 -10.40 15.35 16.97
CA LYS A 204 -10.27 16.06 18.26
C LYS A 204 -9.95 17.54 18.07
N GLU A 205 -9.18 17.89 17.05
CA GLU A 205 -8.75 19.27 16.78
C GLU A 205 -9.68 20.01 15.82
N PHE A 206 -10.73 19.36 15.29
CA PHE A 206 -11.60 19.93 14.26
C PHE A 206 -12.40 21.12 14.80
N LYS A 207 -12.00 22.33 14.39
CA LYS A 207 -12.66 23.59 14.74
C LYS A 207 -13.28 24.32 13.56
N GLU A 208 -13.12 23.83 12.33
CA GLU A 208 -13.23 24.69 11.14
C GLU A 208 -14.63 24.90 10.55
N GLU A 209 -14.82 26.16 10.13
CA GLU A 209 -15.92 26.76 9.36
C GLU A 209 -15.48 27.03 7.90
N ARG A 210 -14.61 26.18 7.32
CA ARG A 210 -14.02 26.42 5.99
C ARG A 210 -14.93 25.94 4.83
N PRO A 211 -14.86 26.59 3.65
CA PRO A 211 -15.61 26.20 2.45
C PRO A 211 -15.05 24.95 1.75
N LEU A 212 -15.94 24.26 1.02
CA LEU A 212 -15.73 22.97 0.32
C LEU A 212 -14.59 22.96 -0.71
N ALA A 213 -14.21 24.12 -1.25
CA ALA A 213 -13.12 24.22 -2.22
C ALA A 213 -11.77 23.74 -1.65
N SER A 214 -11.67 23.67 -0.32
CA SER A 214 -10.53 23.14 0.43
C SER A 214 -10.81 21.80 1.15
N SER A 215 -11.84 21.05 0.72
CA SER A 215 -12.32 19.85 1.43
C SER A 215 -11.25 18.77 1.61
N GLY A 216 -11.01 18.39 2.86
CA GLY A 216 -10.26 17.19 3.19
C GLY A 216 -11.07 15.90 2.95
N LEU A 217 -10.39 14.76 2.97
CA LEU A 217 -10.98 13.41 2.84
C LEU A 217 -12.22 13.17 3.72
N PHE A 218 -12.25 13.84 4.87
CA PHE A 218 -13.25 13.74 5.92
C PHE A 218 -14.58 14.41 5.56
N GLU A 219 -14.51 15.58 4.95
CA GLU A 219 -15.69 16.27 4.44
C GLU A 219 -16.28 15.46 3.27
N CYS A 220 -15.41 14.95 2.39
CA CYS A 220 -15.81 14.03 1.32
C CYS A 220 -16.47 12.75 1.86
N PHE A 221 -15.86 12.08 2.84
CA PHE A 221 -16.41 10.89 3.50
C PHE A 221 -17.81 11.17 4.05
N SER A 222 -17.91 12.19 4.89
CA SER A 222 -19.07 12.43 5.73
C SER A 222 -20.25 12.98 4.91
N PHE A 223 -19.98 13.87 3.95
CA PHE A 223 -20.96 14.34 2.98
C PHE A 223 -21.42 13.23 2.04
N SER A 224 -20.52 12.33 1.61
CA SER A 224 -20.90 11.25 0.70
C SER A 224 -21.94 10.29 1.30
N VAL A 225 -21.85 10.02 2.60
CA VAL A 225 -22.76 9.10 3.30
C VAL A 225 -24.08 9.79 3.69
N LEU A 226 -24.02 11.07 4.09
CA LEU A 226 -25.14 11.76 4.74
C LEU A 226 -25.90 12.75 3.85
N LYS A 227 -25.48 12.96 2.60
CA LYS A 227 -26.09 13.98 1.73
C LYS A 227 -27.61 13.88 1.66
N GLU A 228 -28.16 12.71 1.33
CA GLU A 228 -29.61 12.52 1.17
C GLU A 228 -30.37 12.71 2.47
N TYR A 229 -29.77 12.35 3.60
CA TYR A 229 -30.38 12.60 4.90
C TYR A 229 -30.65 14.09 5.07
N PHE A 230 -29.64 14.92 4.81
CA PHE A 230 -29.77 16.37 4.95
C PHE A 230 -30.68 16.98 3.89
N GLU A 231 -30.70 16.45 2.67
CA GLU A 231 -31.67 16.86 1.65
C GLU A 231 -33.11 16.53 2.04
N SER A 232 -33.32 15.49 2.84
CA SER A 232 -34.64 15.08 3.33
C SER A 232 -35.13 15.80 4.59
N CYS A 233 -34.28 16.64 5.22
CA CYS A 233 -34.57 17.33 6.48
C CYS A 233 -34.82 18.82 6.28
N GLY A 234 -35.67 19.39 7.13
CA GLY A 234 -35.85 20.84 7.22
C GLY A 234 -34.63 21.54 7.83
N ILE A 235 -34.44 22.83 7.53
CA ILE A 235 -33.33 23.63 8.09
C ILE A 235 -33.38 23.64 9.63
N GLU A 236 -34.57 23.78 10.20
CA GLU A 236 -34.78 23.79 11.66
C GLU A 236 -34.39 22.45 12.31
N GLU A 237 -34.73 21.34 11.66
CA GLU A 237 -34.36 19.99 12.11
C GLU A 237 -32.84 19.81 12.11
N LEU A 238 -32.16 20.33 11.09
CA LEU A 238 -30.71 20.26 10.95
C LEU A 238 -29.98 21.17 11.96
N GLU A 239 -30.48 22.38 12.22
CA GLU A 239 -29.94 23.25 13.27
C GLU A 239 -30.17 22.66 14.67
N SER A 240 -31.31 22.00 14.89
CA SER A 240 -31.58 21.24 16.13
C SER A 240 -30.59 20.08 16.30
N LEU A 241 -30.38 19.29 15.25
CA LEU A 241 -29.42 18.18 15.22
C LEU A 241 -27.99 18.66 15.51
N LYS A 242 -27.56 19.75 14.86
CA LYS A 242 -26.24 20.39 15.08
C LYS A 242 -26.03 20.75 16.55
N LYS A 243 -27.04 21.34 17.21
CA LYS A 243 -26.97 21.70 18.63
C LYS A 243 -26.89 20.45 19.53
N ARG A 244 -27.70 19.43 19.28
CA ARG A 244 -27.67 18.17 20.06
C ARG A 244 -26.32 17.46 19.95
N LEU A 245 -25.82 17.27 18.72
CA LEU A 245 -24.52 16.64 18.48
C LEU A 245 -23.37 17.40 19.17
N PHE A 246 -23.41 18.73 19.16
CA PHE A 246 -22.40 19.54 19.85
C PHE A 246 -22.41 19.31 21.37
N VAL A 247 -23.59 19.22 21.99
CA VAL A 247 -23.73 18.95 23.43
C VAL A 247 -23.29 17.53 23.76
N GLU A 248 -23.73 16.54 22.99
CA GLU A 248 -23.33 15.13 23.15
C GLU A 248 -21.80 14.99 23.11
N LEU A 249 -21.14 15.51 22.07
CA LEU A 249 -19.70 15.38 21.90
C LEU A 249 -18.90 16.08 23.01
N LYS A 250 -19.33 17.26 23.45
CA LYS A 250 -18.69 17.99 24.56
C LYS A 250 -18.78 17.24 25.89
N SER A 251 -19.84 16.44 26.07
CA SER A 251 -20.00 15.58 27.24
C SER A 251 -19.13 14.31 27.14
N SER A 252 -18.99 13.74 25.95
CA SER A 252 -18.20 12.52 25.69
C SER A 252 -16.68 12.75 25.67
N GLU A 253 -16.21 13.95 25.33
CA GLU A 253 -14.78 14.29 25.31
C GLU A 253 -14.10 14.15 26.68
N LYS A 254 -14.86 14.32 27.77
CA LYS A 254 -14.41 14.11 29.15
C LYS A 254 -14.21 12.63 29.52
N SER A 255 -14.76 11.70 28.72
CA SER A 255 -14.76 10.26 28.98
C SER A 255 -13.62 9.53 28.27
N ILE A 256 -13.11 10.08 27.17
CA ILE A 256 -12.15 9.43 26.23
C ILE A 256 -10.68 9.60 26.69
N SER A 257 -10.44 10.17 27.87
CA SER A 257 -9.09 10.32 28.47
C SER A 257 -8.59 9.08 29.21
N GLY A 258 -9.43 8.07 29.42
CA GLY A 258 -9.04 6.75 29.93
C GLY A 258 -8.96 5.72 28.80
N GLU A 259 -8.29 4.59 29.03
CA GLU A 259 -8.12 3.44 28.12
C GLU A 259 -9.45 2.85 27.61
N ALA A 260 -10.15 3.59 26.75
CA ALA A 260 -11.43 3.18 26.17
C ALA A 260 -11.21 2.17 25.03
N LYS A 261 -12.09 1.16 24.98
CA LYS A 261 -12.10 0.12 23.94
C LYS A 261 -12.52 0.73 22.59
N GLU A 262 -12.04 0.16 21.49
CA GLU A 262 -12.31 0.56 20.10
C GLU A 262 -13.80 0.77 19.75
N SER A 263 -14.73 0.17 20.52
CA SER A 263 -16.18 0.31 20.29
C SER A 263 -16.77 1.66 20.75
N GLU A 264 -16.20 2.30 21.78
CA GLU A 264 -16.67 3.62 22.29
C GLU A 264 -16.16 4.77 21.41
N ASP A 265 -14.99 4.58 20.82
CA ASP A 265 -14.38 5.48 19.85
C ASP A 265 -15.25 5.61 18.56
N GLY A 266 -15.91 4.52 18.14
CA GLY A 266 -16.74 4.49 16.93
C GLY A 266 -17.98 5.38 16.99
N ASP A 267 -18.67 5.45 18.13
CA ASP A 267 -19.86 6.31 18.31
C ASP A 267 -19.50 7.78 18.46
N PHE A 268 -18.35 8.06 19.09
CA PHE A 268 -17.78 9.41 19.15
C PHE A 268 -17.40 9.89 17.75
N TYR A 269 -16.62 9.12 17.00
CA TYR A 269 -16.20 9.52 15.64
C TYR A 269 -17.38 9.64 14.68
N ALA A 270 -18.38 8.77 14.76
CA ALA A 270 -19.60 8.92 13.98
C ALA A 270 -20.34 10.23 14.34
N GLY A 271 -20.41 10.58 15.62
CA GLY A 271 -20.98 11.85 16.08
C GLY A 271 -20.22 13.07 15.55
N VAL A 272 -18.88 13.06 15.60
CA VAL A 272 -18.05 14.14 15.05
C VAL A 272 -18.27 14.26 13.54
N LEU A 273 -18.24 13.14 12.79
CA LEU A 273 -18.46 13.15 11.35
C LEU A 273 -19.85 13.68 10.98
N MET A 274 -20.90 13.27 11.70
CA MET A 274 -22.25 13.81 11.50
C MET A 274 -22.30 15.32 11.78
N LEU A 275 -21.68 15.80 12.87
CA LEU A 275 -21.66 17.22 13.21
C LEU A 275 -20.96 18.04 12.11
N VAL A 276 -19.82 17.56 11.62
CA VAL A 276 -19.07 18.20 10.52
C VAL A 276 -19.93 18.29 9.27
N SER A 277 -20.58 17.20 8.86
CA SER A 277 -21.39 17.24 7.64
C SER A 277 -22.64 18.11 7.75
N VAL A 278 -23.30 18.15 8.93
CA VAL A 278 -24.46 19.02 9.16
C VAL A 278 -24.05 20.49 9.08
N ARG A 279 -22.97 20.89 9.76
CA ARG A 279 -22.43 22.26 9.70
C ARG A 279 -22.14 22.66 8.25
N HIS A 280 -21.51 21.75 7.53
CA HIS A 280 -21.15 21.93 6.15
C HIS A 280 -22.38 22.12 5.25
N TYR A 281 -23.36 21.23 5.34
CA TYR A 281 -24.59 21.32 4.55
C TYR A 281 -25.36 22.63 4.81
N LEU A 282 -25.50 23.03 6.07
CA LEU A 282 -26.16 24.28 6.45
C LEU A 282 -25.46 25.52 5.88
N SER A 283 -24.12 25.56 5.95
CA SER A 283 -23.32 26.64 5.34
C SER A 283 -23.49 26.69 3.82
N SER A 284 -23.51 25.53 3.14
CA SER A 284 -23.69 25.47 1.69
C SER A 284 -25.06 25.98 1.22
N LYS A 285 -26.13 25.73 1.99
CA LYS A 285 -27.48 26.24 1.73
C LYS A 285 -27.59 27.74 1.94
N GLN A 286 -26.94 28.29 2.97
CA GLN A 286 -26.89 29.73 3.24
C GLN A 286 -26.15 30.51 2.14
N ASN A 287 -25.08 29.93 1.58
CA ASN A 287 -24.38 30.52 0.45
C ASN A 287 -25.20 30.47 -0.85
N TYR A 288 -25.99 29.42 -1.06
CA TYR A 288 -26.92 29.32 -2.20
C TYR A 288 -28.11 30.29 -2.09
N SER A 289 -28.65 30.53 -0.89
CA SER A 289 -29.70 31.53 -0.68
C SER A 289 -29.17 32.96 -0.87
N ALA A 290 -27.94 33.26 -0.42
CA ALA A 290 -27.30 34.55 -0.63
C ALA A 290 -26.96 34.82 -2.10
N GLN A 291 -26.73 33.78 -2.92
CA GLN A 291 -26.53 33.94 -4.37
C GLN A 291 -27.85 34.09 -5.14
N ASN A 292 -28.93 33.50 -4.65
CA ASN A 292 -30.27 33.67 -5.25
C ASN A 292 -30.95 34.99 -4.85
N GLU A 293 -30.55 35.63 -3.75
CA GLU A 293 -31.00 36.99 -3.40
C GLU A 293 -30.32 38.11 -4.22
N VAL A 294 -29.29 37.79 -5.03
CA VAL A 294 -28.59 38.76 -5.90
C VAL A 294 -29.11 38.73 -7.35
N ILE A 295 -30.23 38.05 -7.61
CA ILE A 295 -30.98 38.21 -8.88
C ILE A 295 -32.43 38.51 -8.53
N GLU A 296 -32.69 39.73 -8.09
CA GLU A 296 -33.90 40.46 -8.46
C GLU A 296 -33.63 41.97 -8.35
N VAL A 297 -33.62 42.61 -9.54
CA VAL A 297 -33.48 44.03 -9.90
C VAL A 297 -32.07 44.64 -9.89
#